data_AF-A0A2V7PNI5-F1
#
_entry.id   AF-A0A2V7PNI5-F1
#
_cell.length_a   1.000
_cell.length_b   1.000
_cell.length_c   1.000
_cell.angle_alpha   90.00
_cell.angle_beta   90.00
_cell.angle_gamma   90.00
#
_symmetry.space_group_name_H-M   'P 1'
#
loop_
_entity.id
_entity.type
_entity.pdbx_description
1 polymer ?
#
loop_
_entity_poly.entity_id
_entity_poly.type
_entity_poly.pdbx_seq_one_letter_code
_entity_poly.pdbx_strand_id
1 'polypeptide(L)' 'TIATFALCGFANLSSVGIQIGGIGALAPDRKHDLARLGFRAMIAGTLANFLSATLAGMLL' A
#
# COMPACT_ATOMS: atom_id res chain seq x y z
N THR A 1 2.89 -19.74 -4.50
CA THR A 1 3.85 -18.67 -4.83
C THR A 1 3.19 -17.39 -5.26
N ILE A 2 2.41 -17.36 -6.35
CA ILE A 2 1.67 -16.15 -6.79
C ILE A 2 0.85 -15.53 -5.66
N ALA A 3 -0.02 -16.32 -5.01
CA ALA A 3 -0.83 -15.84 -3.89
C ALA A 3 0.01 -15.30 -2.70
N THR A 4 1.14 -15.93 -2.43
CA THR A 4 2.07 -15.48 -1.38
C THR A 4 2.60 -14.07 -1.65
N PHE A 5 3.06 -13.81 -2.88
CA PHE A 5 3.57 -12.49 -3.28
C PHE A 5 2.45 -11.47 -3.44
N ALA A 6 1.26 -11.88 -3.92
CA ALA A 6 0.10 -10.99 -4.06
C ALA A 6 -0.40 -10.47 -2.70
N LEU A 7 -0.29 -11.29 -1.65
CA LEU A 7 -0.70 -10.96 -0.27
C LEU A 7 0.44 -10.37 0.57
N CYS A 8 1.67 -10.31 0.06
CA CYS A 8 2.84 -9.81 0.78
C CYS A 8 2.88 -8.27 0.83
N GLY A 9 1.89 -7.66 1.47
CA GLY A 9 1.91 -6.22 1.74
C GLY A 9 0.67 -5.70 2.43
N PHE A 10 0.80 -4.55 3.08
CA PHE A 10 -0.26 -3.87 3.80
C PHE A 10 -1.06 -2.89 2.92
N ALA A 11 -1.32 -3.25 1.67
CA ALA A 11 -2.10 -2.43 0.74
C ALA A 11 -3.61 -2.65 0.96
N ASN A 12 -4.17 -1.99 1.98
CA ASN A 12 -5.59 -2.06 2.31
C ASN A 12 -6.09 -0.73 2.92
N LEU A 13 -7.42 -0.58 3.04
CA LEU A 13 -8.04 0.65 3.54
C LEU A 13 -7.66 0.97 5.00
N SER A 14 -7.51 -0.03 5.86
CA SER A 14 -7.10 0.18 7.26
C SER A 14 -5.69 0.78 7.35
N SER A 15 -4.77 0.27 6.53
CA SER A 15 -3.39 0.78 6.45
C SER A 15 -3.28 2.21 5.94
N VAL A 16 -4.26 2.71 5.19
CA VAL A 16 -4.36 4.15 4.88
C VAL A 16 -4.63 4.96 6.14
N GLY A 17 -5.59 4.52 6.96
CA GLY A 17 -5.88 5.15 8.25
C GLY A 17 -4.68 5.14 9.20
N ILE A 18 -3.96 4.01 9.26
CA ILE A 18 -2.73 3.89 10.05
C ILE A 18 -1.68 4.90 9.60
N GLN A 19 -1.49 5.10 8.29
CA GLN A 19 -0.53 6.07 7.76
C GLN A 19 -0.97 7.52 8.01
N ILE A 20 -2.25 7.84 7.87
CA ILE A 20 -2.78 9.18 8.19
C ILE A 20 -2.62 9.47 9.68
N GLY A 21 -2.89 8.49 10.55
CA GLY A 21 -2.72 8.64 11.99
C GLY A 21 -1.24 8.75 12.40
N GLY A 22 -0.42 7.80 11.97
CA GLY A 22 1.00 7.72 12.34
C GLY A 22 1.84 8.83 11.71
N ILE A 23 1.89 8.92 10.37
CA ILE A 23 2.67 9.96 9.68
C ILE A 23 2.07 11.32 9.94
N GLY A 24 0.73 11.42 10.01
CA GLY A 24 0.07 12.68 10.34
C GLY A 24 0.37 13.17 11.75
N ALA A 25 0.59 12.29 12.73
CA ALA A 25 1.04 12.71 14.06
C ALA A 25 2.47 13.27 14.04
N LEU A 26 3.34 12.75 13.17
CA LEU A 26 4.72 13.22 12.98
C LEU A 26 4.80 14.51 12.16
N ALA A 27 3.89 14.69 11.19
CA ALA A 27 3.82 15.86 10.31
C ALA A 27 2.37 16.36 10.20
N PRO A 28 1.86 17.11 11.19
CA PRO A 28 0.46 17.54 11.26
C PRO A 28 0.00 18.32 10.04
N ASP A 29 0.85 19.21 9.51
CA ASP A 29 0.55 20.05 8.34
C ASP A 29 0.37 19.25 7.03
N ARG A 30 0.83 17.98 7.01
CA ARG A 30 0.74 17.09 5.83
C ARG A 30 -0.40 16.08 5.93
N LYS A 31 -1.20 16.08 7.00
CA LYS A 31 -2.37 15.18 7.16
C LYS A 31 -3.33 15.23 5.97
N HIS A 32 -3.58 16.42 5.44
CA HIS A 32 -4.46 16.61 4.29
C HIS A 32 -3.89 15.95 3.02
N ASP A 33 -2.59 16.07 2.77
CA ASP A 33 -1.93 15.40 1.64
C ASP A 33 -2.01 13.88 1.78
N LEU A 34 -1.76 13.34 2.98
CA LEU A 34 -1.85 11.91 3.28
C LEU A 34 -3.27 11.38 3.03
N ALA A 35 -4.30 12.10 3.48
CA ALA A 35 -5.69 11.72 3.23
C ALA A 35 -6.04 11.74 1.74
N ARG A 36 -5.61 12.78 1.02
CA ARG A 36 -5.86 12.94 -0.42
C ARG A 36 -5.15 11.86 -1.27
N LEU A 37 -3.94 11.48 -0.89
CA LEU A 37 -3.13 10.49 -1.61
C LEU A 37 -3.42 9.06 -1.16
N GLY A 38 -3.99 8.85 0.03
CA GLY A 38 -4.12 7.53 0.67
C GLY A 38 -4.76 6.45 -0.20
N PHE A 39 -5.87 6.75 -0.86
CA PHE A 39 -6.52 5.79 -1.76
C PHE A 39 -5.66 5.43 -2.97
N ARG A 40 -5.00 6.43 -3.57
CA ARG A 40 -4.07 6.22 -4.70
C ARG A 40 -2.85 5.41 -4.28
N ALA A 41 -2.31 5.70 -3.09
CA ALA A 41 -1.19 4.96 -2.52
C ALA A 41 -1.54 3.49 -2.24
N MET A 42 -2.75 3.22 -1.75
CA MET A 42 -3.22 1.84 -1.54
C MET A 42 -3.33 1.07 -2.86
N ILE A 43 -3.95 1.64 -3.89
CA ILE A 43 -4.02 1.00 -5.22
C ILE A 43 -2.62 0.75 -5.78
N ALA A 44 -1.72 1.75 -5.68
CA ALA A 44 -0.34 1.59 -6.13
C ALA A 44 0.36 0.45 -5.39
N GLY A 45 0.16 0.32 -4.08
CA GLY A 45 0.67 -0.79 -3.28
C GLY A 45 0.10 -2.15 -3.71
N THR A 46 -1.20 -2.25 -3.97
CA THR A 46 -1.82 -3.50 -4.46
C THR A 46 -1.24 -3.91 -5.81
N LEU A 47 -1.08 -2.95 -6.73
CA LEU A 47 -0.47 -3.20 -8.04
C LEU A 47 1.00 -3.64 -7.93
N ALA A 48 1.76 -3.08 -6.99
CA ALA A 48 3.14 -3.49 -6.74
C ALA A 48 3.22 -4.95 -6.23
N ASN A 49 2.31 -5.35 -5.33
CA ASN A 49 2.21 -6.74 -4.87
C ASN A 49 1.84 -7.69 -6.02
N PHE A 50 0.89 -7.30 -6.87
CA PHE A 50 0.49 -8.10 -8.03
C PHE A 50 1.60 -8.21 -9.07
N LEU A 51 2.34 -7.14 -9.34
CA LEU A 51 3.51 -7.19 -10.21
C LEU A 51 4.54 -8.19 -9.69
N SER A 52 4.82 -8.16 -8.38
CA SER A 52 5.73 -9.11 -7.74
C SER A 52 5.22 -10.55 -7.86
N ALA A 53 3.91 -10.76 -7.72
CA ALA A 53 3.27 -12.06 -7.90
C ALA A 53 3.35 -12.56 -9.34
N THR A 54 3.17 -11.68 -10.33
CA THR A 54 3.31 -12.00 -11.75
C THR A 54 4.76 -12.39 -12.06
N LEU A 55 5.75 -11.64 -11.59
CA LEU A 55 7.17 -11.97 -11.77
C LEU A 55 7.50 -13.32 -11.14
N ALA A 56 7.04 -13.55 -9.91
CA ALA A 56 7.25 -14.83 -9.22
C ALA A 56 6.55 -16.00 -9.91
N GLY A 57 5.41 -15.78 -10.58
CA GLY A 57 4.72 -16.80 -11.37
C GLY A 57 5.27 -17.00 -12.78
N MET A 58 6.02 -16.05 -13.33
CA MET A 58 6.68 -16.17 -14.64
C MET A 58 8.02 -16.89 -14.56
N LEU A 59 8.74 -16.75 -13.44
CA LEU A 59 10.09 -17.27 -13.23
C LEU A 59 10.13 -18.65 -12.54
N LEU A 60 8.97 -19.18 -12.16
CA LEU A 60 8.77 -20.50 -11.54
C LEU A 60 7.74 -21.27 -12.35
#